data_AF-A0A961MVW2-F1
#
_entry.id   AF-A0A961MVW2-F1
#
_cell.length_a   1.000
_cell.length_b   1.000
_cell.length_c   1.000
_cell.angle_alpha   90.00
_cell.angle_beta   90.00
_cell.angle_gamma   90.00
#
_symmetry.space_group_name_H-M   'P 1'
#
loop_
_entity.id
_entity.type
_entity.pdbx_description
1 polymer ?
#
loop_
_entity_poly.entity_id
_entity_poly.type
_entity_poly.pdbx_seq_one_letter_code
_entity_poly.pdbx_strand_id
1 'polypeptide(L)'
;AVEEQFYILFPLILWGLWRMGRGRAVVWGIAVLGLASLAFSEWAWRVYPAQSFYFLPSRGWELLAGAACALVPHRWASTPRPVQEALALGGLIAILASVSLLHREIPFPSLWTVIPVGGSVAVILWARPGTLTARLLSLRVMVGIGLISYSAYLWHNPIYAYARIATEGTPAPLAMVGLFGLSLGLAALTWRFVEQPFRHQRGRKPMLATRGRVFAASGLGMAVLGGVAIWGYATNGRAELWLRSASPETRQTYALFAAARIEANFADDGDCRFNQRTVTEATRDRLRDCARRFGPGLAVIGDSHAINLADALIEARAAPFIFGMTQGNCRPDSPRDQCDFDGFATLVAETPGLFSRVVFEVAGQRLIEGMGGRRTERIFDLYPPGTEIPPSEVHVLTDLIAANTAYLQGLAAHVSVIWLTPRIEPQLDDAHIMAHGCSHAFALRPGQAELFRRIGEAITAELSGVHPALRVLDQPALIDFTMPRDFMTCEALHWSDGDHLSVTGRAWLAARLAPVLVP
;
A
#
# COMPACT_ATOMS: atom_id res chain seq x y z
N ALA A 1 -15.75 11.42 -6.29
CA ALA A 1 -15.59 10.14 -7.02
C ALA A 1 -16.74 9.16 -6.77
N VAL A 2 -16.82 8.45 -5.64
CA VAL A 2 -17.88 7.41 -5.43
C VAL A 2 -19.29 7.96 -5.59
N GLU A 3 -19.58 9.11 -4.99
CA GLU A 3 -20.89 9.76 -5.07
C GLU A 3 -21.25 10.19 -6.51
N GLU A 4 -20.28 10.71 -7.26
CA GLU A 4 -20.46 11.10 -8.68
C GLU A 4 -20.74 9.88 -9.56
N GLN A 5 -20.06 8.76 -9.33
CA GLN A 5 -20.34 7.50 -10.01
C GLN A 5 -21.78 7.03 -9.74
N PHE A 6 -22.23 7.13 -8.48
CA PHE A 6 -23.61 6.83 -8.13
C PHE A 6 -24.60 7.74 -8.86
N TYR A 7 -24.36 9.06 -8.90
CA TYR A 7 -25.26 9.99 -9.57
C TYR A 7 -25.36 9.79 -11.08
N ILE A 8 -24.32 9.25 -11.72
CA ILE A 8 -24.36 8.88 -13.14
C ILE A 8 -25.14 7.59 -13.36
N LEU A 9 -24.89 6.56 -12.55
CA LEU A 9 -25.44 5.21 -12.75
C LEU A 9 -26.86 5.04 -12.21
N PHE A 10 -27.16 5.62 -11.05
CA PHE A 10 -28.43 5.44 -10.35
C PHE A 10 -29.66 5.84 -11.19
N PRO A 11 -29.66 6.97 -11.94
CA PRO A 11 -30.78 7.30 -12.82
C PRO A 11 -31.04 6.26 -13.91
N LEU A 12 -30.00 5.68 -14.49
CA LEU A 12 -30.10 4.63 -15.51
C LEU A 12 -30.67 3.33 -14.92
N ILE A 13 -30.18 2.95 -13.74
CA ILE A 13 -30.70 1.80 -12.99
C ILE A 13 -32.17 2.02 -12.66
N LEU A 14 -32.53 3.19 -12.12
CA LEU A 14 -33.90 3.52 -11.76
C LEU A 14 -34.83 3.49 -12.97
N TRP A 15 -34.39 4.02 -14.12
CA TRP A 15 -35.13 3.95 -15.38
C TRP A 15 -35.37 2.51 -15.84
N GLY A 16 -34.34 1.65 -15.78
CA GLY A 16 -34.46 0.23 -16.10
C GLY A 16 -35.42 -0.51 -15.17
N LEU A 17 -35.28 -0.34 -13.85
CA LEU A 17 -36.18 -0.94 -12.86
C LEU A 17 -37.63 -0.47 -13.06
N TRP A 18 -37.82 0.81 -13.37
CA TRP A 18 -39.14 1.35 -13.63
C TRP A 18 -39.81 0.72 -14.86
N ARG A 19 -39.04 0.45 -15.93
CA ARG A 19 -39.51 -0.25 -17.15
C ARG A 19 -39.93 -1.70 -16.88
N MET A 20 -39.28 -2.40 -15.95
CA MET A 20 -39.50 -3.83 -15.68
C MET A 20 -40.76 -4.14 -14.86
N GLY A 21 -41.21 -3.23 -14.00
CA GLY A 21 -42.35 -3.53 -13.12
C GLY A 21 -42.82 -2.35 -12.27
N ARG A 22 -42.51 -1.11 -12.68
CA ARG A 22 -42.86 0.14 -11.98
C ARG A 22 -42.42 0.09 -10.51
N GLY A 23 -43.28 0.53 -9.59
CA GLY A 23 -42.92 0.75 -8.17
C GLY A 23 -42.40 -0.49 -7.43
N ARG A 24 -42.97 -1.69 -7.70
CA ARG A 24 -42.50 -2.93 -7.04
C ARG A 24 -41.10 -3.32 -7.48
N ALA A 25 -40.81 -3.23 -8.78
CA ALA A 25 -39.48 -3.52 -9.31
C ALA A 25 -38.43 -2.53 -8.81
N VAL A 26 -38.78 -1.24 -8.65
CA VAL A 26 -37.89 -0.23 -8.06
C VAL A 26 -37.56 -0.56 -6.59
N VAL A 27 -38.56 -0.86 -5.77
CA VAL A 27 -38.34 -1.19 -4.35
C VAL A 27 -37.48 -2.44 -4.19
N TRP A 28 -37.84 -3.53 -4.88
CA TRP A 28 -37.08 -4.77 -4.82
C TRP A 28 -35.68 -4.63 -5.43
N GLY A 29 -35.55 -3.89 -6.53
CA GLY A 29 -34.26 -3.63 -7.17
C GLY A 29 -33.30 -2.87 -6.25
N ILE A 30 -33.77 -1.80 -5.59
CA ILE A 30 -32.97 -1.07 -4.61
C ILE A 30 -32.59 -1.95 -3.41
N ALA A 31 -33.53 -2.75 -2.90
CA ALA A 31 -33.26 -3.66 -1.79
C ALA A 31 -32.20 -4.72 -2.16
N VAL A 32 -32.35 -5.36 -3.32
CA VAL A 32 -31.40 -6.39 -3.81
C VAL A 32 -30.03 -5.78 -4.08
N LEU A 33 -29.96 -4.64 -4.77
CA LEU A 33 -28.69 -3.96 -5.05
C LEU A 33 -28.02 -3.48 -3.75
N GLY A 34 -28.80 -2.98 -2.79
CA GLY A 34 -28.30 -2.56 -1.49
C GLY A 34 -27.72 -3.73 -0.70
N LEU A 35 -28.45 -4.84 -0.61
CA LEU A 35 -27.98 -6.05 0.08
C LEU A 35 -26.75 -6.66 -0.61
N ALA A 36 -26.73 -6.71 -1.94
CA ALA A 36 -25.58 -7.17 -2.70
C ALA A 36 -24.35 -6.27 -2.47
N SER A 37 -24.55 -4.94 -2.44
CA SER A 37 -23.49 -3.98 -2.16
C SER A 37 -22.98 -4.08 -0.72
N LEU A 38 -23.85 -4.32 0.27
CA LEU A 38 -23.45 -4.56 1.66
C LEU A 38 -22.68 -5.89 1.82
N ALA A 39 -23.14 -6.97 1.17
CA ALA A 39 -22.43 -8.25 1.17
C ALA A 39 -21.06 -8.12 0.51
N PHE A 40 -20.98 -7.38 -0.60
CA PHE A 40 -19.72 -7.06 -1.26
C PHE A 40 -18.81 -6.22 -0.37
N SER A 41 -19.34 -5.22 0.36
CA SER A 41 -18.59 -4.42 1.34
C SER A 41 -17.89 -5.31 2.38
N GLU A 42 -18.65 -6.26 2.94
CA GLU A 42 -18.18 -7.17 3.98
C GLU A 42 -17.15 -8.19 3.47
N TRP A 43 -17.29 -8.64 2.23
CA TRP A 43 -16.28 -9.48 1.58
C TRP A 43 -15.03 -8.67 1.20
N ALA A 44 -15.21 -7.50 0.61
CA ALA A 44 -14.15 -6.71 0.00
C ALA A 44 -13.15 -6.15 1.02
N TRP A 45 -13.59 -5.77 2.24
CA TRP A 45 -12.62 -5.27 3.23
C TRP A 45 -11.62 -6.35 3.68
N ARG A 46 -11.99 -7.64 3.62
CA ARG A 46 -11.11 -8.75 4.02
C ARG A 46 -10.03 -9.06 2.99
N VAL A 47 -10.30 -8.78 1.71
CA VAL A 47 -9.41 -9.11 0.59
C VAL A 47 -8.69 -7.87 0.06
N TYR A 48 -9.40 -6.73 -0.01
CA TYR A 48 -8.97 -5.47 -0.62
C TYR A 48 -9.36 -4.26 0.26
N PRO A 49 -8.82 -4.14 1.49
CA PRO A 49 -9.24 -3.13 2.46
C PRO A 49 -9.10 -1.69 1.94
N ALA A 50 -7.99 -1.36 1.29
CA ALA A 50 -7.73 -0.02 0.78
C ALA A 50 -8.66 0.35 -0.40
N GLN A 51 -8.86 -0.59 -1.32
CA GLN A 51 -9.67 -0.37 -2.53
C GLN A 51 -11.16 -0.30 -2.19
N SER A 52 -11.62 -1.10 -1.21
CA SER A 52 -13.01 -1.13 -0.76
C SER A 52 -13.52 0.26 -0.35
N PHE A 53 -12.66 1.13 0.17
CA PHE A 53 -13.02 2.51 0.52
C PHE A 53 -13.40 3.38 -0.69
N TYR A 54 -12.78 3.16 -1.84
CA TYR A 54 -12.91 4.00 -3.04
C TYR A 54 -13.88 3.43 -4.09
N PHE A 55 -14.37 2.21 -3.89
CA PHE A 55 -15.23 1.52 -4.84
C PHE A 55 -16.71 1.79 -4.59
N LEU A 56 -17.45 2.07 -5.67
CA LEU A 56 -18.90 2.21 -5.59
C LEU A 56 -19.60 0.91 -5.17
N PRO A 57 -19.25 -0.30 -5.66
CA PRO A 57 -19.94 -1.51 -5.24
C PRO A 57 -19.92 -1.82 -3.74
N SER A 58 -18.89 -1.41 -3.00
CA SER A 58 -18.79 -1.62 -1.53
C SER A 58 -19.51 -0.54 -0.72
N ARG A 59 -19.80 0.63 -1.32
CA ARG A 59 -20.40 1.78 -0.64
C ARG A 59 -21.79 2.15 -1.16
N GLY A 60 -22.21 1.58 -2.27
CA GLY A 60 -23.48 1.88 -2.93
C GLY A 60 -24.69 1.64 -2.03
N TRP A 61 -24.63 0.64 -1.15
CA TRP A 61 -25.69 0.34 -0.19
C TRP A 61 -25.99 1.51 0.77
N GLU A 62 -24.99 2.32 1.14
CA GLU A 62 -25.15 3.52 2.00
C GLU A 62 -26.11 4.53 1.34
N LEU A 63 -25.88 4.80 0.05
CA LEU A 63 -26.68 5.72 -0.76
C LEU A 63 -28.05 5.12 -1.11
N LEU A 64 -28.09 3.81 -1.39
CA LEU A 64 -29.34 3.08 -1.65
C LEU A 64 -30.25 3.02 -0.42
N ALA A 65 -29.69 2.95 0.79
CA ALA A 65 -30.47 3.04 2.03
C ALA A 65 -31.18 4.41 2.14
N GLY A 66 -30.48 5.49 1.80
CA GLY A 66 -31.08 6.83 1.69
C GLY A 66 -32.15 6.90 0.59
N ALA A 67 -31.91 6.30 -0.57
CA ALA A 67 -32.89 6.22 -1.65
C ALA A 67 -34.13 5.41 -1.24
N ALA A 68 -33.95 4.33 -0.48
CA ALA A 68 -35.05 3.52 0.04
C ALA A 68 -35.95 4.33 0.99
N CYS A 69 -35.40 5.22 1.82
CA CYS A 69 -36.18 6.12 2.67
C CYS A 69 -37.19 6.96 1.88
N ALA A 70 -36.84 7.39 0.67
CA ALA A 70 -37.73 8.18 -0.18
C ALA A 70 -38.91 7.37 -0.76
N LEU A 71 -38.79 6.04 -0.79
CA LEU A 71 -39.83 5.13 -1.30
C LEU A 71 -40.74 4.59 -0.21
N VAL A 72 -40.38 4.80 1.06
CA VAL A 72 -41.21 4.39 2.18
C VAL A 72 -42.53 5.17 2.13
N PRO A 73 -43.70 4.48 2.05
CA PRO A 73 -44.98 5.17 2.00
C PRO A 73 -45.17 6.07 3.22
N HIS A 74 -45.77 7.24 3.02
CA HIS A 74 -46.17 8.18 4.09
C HIS A 74 -47.03 7.54 5.20
N ARG A 75 -47.51 6.30 5.03
CA ARG A 75 -48.25 5.50 6.02
C ARG A 75 -47.48 5.25 7.32
N TRP A 76 -46.16 5.43 7.35
CA TRP A 76 -45.41 5.46 8.62
C TRP A 76 -45.70 6.70 9.46
N ALA A 77 -46.43 7.69 8.93
CA ALA A 77 -47.06 8.76 9.71
C ALA A 77 -48.08 8.22 10.75
N SER A 78 -48.52 6.97 10.62
CA SER A 78 -49.37 6.26 11.59
C SER A 78 -48.59 5.64 12.76
N THR A 79 -47.25 5.75 12.78
CA THR A 79 -46.43 5.24 13.90
C THR A 79 -46.75 6.03 15.17
N PRO A 80 -47.00 5.40 16.33
CA PRO A 80 -47.26 6.13 17.57
C PRO A 80 -46.07 7.01 17.97
N ARG A 81 -46.35 8.21 18.49
CA ARG A 81 -45.32 9.18 18.89
C ARG A 81 -44.22 8.60 19.81
N PRO A 82 -44.51 7.77 20.83
CA PRO A 82 -43.45 7.19 21.67
C PRO A 82 -42.48 6.31 20.88
N VAL A 83 -42.97 5.60 19.85
CA VAL A 83 -42.13 4.77 18.98
C VAL A 83 -41.29 5.65 18.06
N GLN A 84 -41.86 6.73 17.52
CA GLN A 84 -41.09 7.71 16.75
C GLN A 84 -39.96 8.33 17.58
N GLU A 85 -40.27 8.71 18.83
CA GLU A 85 -39.30 9.24 19.79
C GLU A 85 -38.16 8.25 20.03
N ALA A 86 -38.48 7.00 20.36
CA ALA A 86 -37.51 5.96 20.65
C ALA A 86 -36.61 5.66 19.43
N LEU A 87 -37.19 5.54 18.23
CA LEU A 87 -36.44 5.27 17.00
C LEU A 87 -35.57 6.45 16.59
N ALA A 88 -36.08 7.68 16.66
CA ALA A 88 -35.31 8.86 16.31
C ALA A 88 -34.18 9.13 17.31
N LEU A 89 -34.43 8.94 18.61
CA LEU A 89 -33.42 9.10 19.65
C LEU A 89 -32.38 7.99 19.58
N GLY A 90 -32.81 6.73 19.43
CA GLY A 90 -31.92 5.59 19.22
C GLY A 90 -31.05 5.77 17.97
N GLY A 91 -31.62 6.29 16.89
CA GLY A 91 -30.87 6.62 15.67
C GLY A 91 -29.83 7.71 15.89
N LEU A 92 -30.20 8.78 16.61
CA LEU A 92 -29.25 9.85 16.96
C LEU A 92 -28.12 9.32 17.86
N ILE A 93 -28.45 8.50 18.86
CA ILE A 93 -27.47 7.85 19.74
C ILE A 93 -26.54 6.95 18.92
N ALA A 94 -27.06 6.16 17.98
CA ALA A 94 -26.23 5.31 17.12
C ALA A 94 -25.23 6.12 16.29
N ILE A 95 -25.65 7.27 15.72
CA ILE A 95 -24.76 8.19 15.00
C ILE A 95 -23.67 8.74 15.92
N LEU A 96 -24.06 9.25 17.11
CA LEU A 96 -23.12 9.85 18.05
C LEU A 96 -22.15 8.82 18.64
N ALA A 97 -22.64 7.64 19.01
CA ALA A 97 -21.83 6.54 19.53
C ALA A 97 -20.82 6.05 18.48
N SER A 98 -21.19 6.08 17.19
CA SER A 98 -20.27 5.70 16.10
C SER A 98 -19.02 6.58 16.05
N VAL A 99 -19.09 7.85 16.47
CA VAL A 99 -17.92 8.75 16.51
C VAL A 99 -16.84 8.26 17.49
N SER A 100 -17.25 7.65 18.60
CA SER A 100 -16.32 7.17 19.64
C SER A 100 -16.00 5.68 19.51
N LEU A 101 -16.95 4.87 19.04
CA LEU A 101 -16.82 3.41 18.98
C LEU A 101 -16.16 2.92 17.69
N LEU A 102 -16.35 3.61 16.57
CA LEU A 102 -15.71 3.24 15.30
C LEU A 102 -14.34 3.92 15.20
N HIS A 103 -13.33 3.28 15.77
CA HIS A 103 -11.93 3.73 15.71
C HIS A 103 -11.19 3.12 14.50
N ARG A 104 -9.92 3.47 14.34
CA ARG A 104 -9.08 3.13 13.18
C ARG A 104 -8.89 1.62 12.94
N GLU A 105 -9.14 0.78 13.95
CA GLU A 105 -8.98 -0.67 13.85
C GLU A 105 -10.27 -1.36 13.37
N ILE A 106 -11.40 -0.65 13.38
CA ILE A 106 -12.66 -1.18 12.88
C ILE A 106 -12.67 -1.07 11.34
N PRO A 107 -12.89 -2.18 10.61
CA PRO A 107 -12.85 -2.15 9.15
C PRO A 107 -13.94 -1.26 8.56
N PHE A 108 -13.58 -0.48 7.55
CA PHE A 108 -14.49 0.45 6.89
C PHE A 108 -14.25 0.46 5.36
N PRO A 109 -15.30 0.35 4.52
CA PRO A 109 -16.68 0.02 4.86
C PRO A 109 -16.83 -1.48 5.22
N SER A 110 -17.74 -1.81 6.15
CA SER A 110 -18.01 -3.18 6.63
C SER A 110 -19.40 -3.27 7.27
N LEU A 111 -19.81 -4.43 7.80
CA LEU A 111 -21.07 -4.55 8.56
C LEU A 111 -21.18 -3.58 9.74
N TRP A 112 -20.08 -3.12 10.33
CA TRP A 112 -20.10 -2.11 11.40
C TRP A 112 -20.73 -0.77 10.95
N THR A 113 -20.64 -0.47 9.65
CA THR A 113 -21.23 0.75 9.07
C THR A 113 -22.76 0.73 9.01
N VAL A 114 -23.39 -0.42 9.26
CA VAL A 114 -24.85 -0.54 9.46
C VAL A 114 -25.31 0.29 10.65
N ILE A 115 -24.49 0.47 11.68
CA ILE A 115 -24.84 1.25 12.87
C ILE A 115 -25.08 2.73 12.51
N PRO A 116 -24.12 3.49 11.96
CA PRO A 116 -24.34 4.90 11.62
C PRO A 116 -25.33 5.10 10.45
N VAL A 117 -25.35 4.20 9.46
CA VAL A 117 -26.30 4.31 8.33
C VAL A 117 -27.73 4.02 8.80
N GLY A 118 -27.93 2.96 9.58
CA GLY A 118 -29.22 2.62 10.20
C GLY A 118 -29.69 3.72 11.14
N GLY A 119 -28.78 4.31 11.92
CA GLY A 119 -29.08 5.48 12.74
C GLY A 119 -29.54 6.69 11.92
N SER A 120 -28.88 6.94 10.78
CA SER A 120 -29.27 8.01 9.85
C SER A 120 -30.65 7.76 9.22
N VAL A 121 -30.90 6.53 8.76
CA VAL A 121 -32.21 6.08 8.26
C VAL A 121 -33.28 6.31 9.33
N ALA A 122 -33.00 5.96 10.59
CA ALA A 122 -33.95 6.11 11.67
C ALA A 122 -34.29 7.58 11.98
N VAL A 123 -33.28 8.45 12.02
CA VAL A 123 -33.49 9.90 12.15
C VAL A 123 -34.30 10.45 10.98
N ILE A 124 -33.96 10.10 9.73
CA ILE A 124 -34.66 10.59 8.54
C ILE A 124 -36.16 10.21 8.54
N LEU A 125 -36.49 8.99 8.95
CA LEU A 125 -37.86 8.48 8.86
C LEU A 125 -38.73 8.90 10.05
N TRP A 126 -38.15 8.97 11.26
CA TRP A 126 -38.91 9.13 12.50
C TRP A 126 -38.63 10.40 13.32
N ALA A 127 -37.64 11.24 12.98
CA ALA A 127 -37.46 12.55 13.61
C ALA A 127 -38.51 13.56 13.11
N ARG A 128 -39.76 13.39 13.57
CA ARG A 128 -40.93 14.20 13.17
C ARG A 128 -41.21 15.33 14.16
N PRO A 129 -42.00 16.35 13.77
CA PRO A 129 -42.42 17.41 14.68
C PRO A 129 -43.01 16.85 15.98
N GLY A 130 -42.53 17.35 17.12
CA GLY A 130 -42.92 16.87 18.46
C GLY A 130 -41.94 15.89 19.10
N THR A 131 -40.99 15.32 18.34
CA THR A 131 -39.92 14.49 18.93
C THR A 131 -38.79 15.33 19.53
N LEU A 132 -38.05 14.82 20.53
CA LEU A 132 -36.87 15.51 21.07
C LEU A 132 -35.78 15.66 20.01
N THR A 133 -35.47 14.59 19.28
CA THR A 133 -34.47 14.57 18.20
C THR A 133 -34.78 15.65 17.15
N ALA A 134 -36.02 15.77 16.68
CA ALA A 134 -36.38 16.82 15.74
C ALA A 134 -36.19 18.22 16.34
N ARG A 135 -36.51 18.42 17.62
CA ARG A 135 -36.36 19.71 18.30
C ARG A 135 -34.89 20.14 18.40
N LEU A 136 -34.01 19.20 18.75
CA LEU A 136 -32.57 19.43 18.85
C LEU A 136 -31.95 19.74 17.48
N LEU A 137 -32.26 18.93 16.47
CA LEU A 137 -31.73 19.11 15.12
C LEU A 137 -32.33 20.34 14.40
N SER A 138 -33.47 20.85 14.85
CA SER A 138 -34.09 22.07 14.34
C SER A 138 -33.59 23.36 15.02
N LEU A 139 -32.64 23.28 15.96
CA LEU A 139 -32.01 24.46 16.54
C LEU A 139 -31.32 25.28 15.44
N ARG A 140 -31.40 26.62 15.52
CA ARG A 140 -30.86 27.54 14.50
C ARG A 140 -29.39 27.27 14.19
N VAL A 141 -28.59 26.93 15.20
CA VAL A 141 -27.17 26.60 15.03
C VAL A 141 -27.01 25.29 14.25
N MET A 142 -27.77 24.24 14.58
CA MET A 142 -27.72 22.95 13.88
C MET A 142 -28.15 23.09 12.41
N VAL A 143 -29.22 23.84 12.16
CA VAL A 143 -29.66 24.17 10.80
C VAL A 143 -28.59 24.97 10.07
N GLY A 144 -27.97 25.95 10.72
CA GLY A 144 -26.86 26.74 10.17
C GLY A 144 -25.68 25.89 9.74
N ILE A 145 -25.26 24.93 10.58
CA ILE A 145 -24.21 23.96 10.24
C ILE A 145 -24.65 23.11 9.05
N GLY A 146 -25.89 22.62 9.05
CA GLY A 146 -26.45 21.86 7.92
C GLY A 146 -26.43 22.63 6.61
N LEU A 147 -26.71 23.94 6.63
CA LEU A 147 -26.68 24.80 5.45
C LEU A 147 -25.28 24.96 4.84
N ILE A 148 -24.23 25.03 5.66
CA ILE A 148 -22.85 25.20 5.18
C ILE A 148 -22.10 23.87 5.01
N SER A 149 -22.74 22.74 5.33
CA SER A 149 -22.11 21.42 5.44
C SER A 149 -21.36 20.98 4.18
N TYR A 150 -21.92 21.21 2.99
CA TYR A 150 -21.27 20.90 1.72
C TYR A 150 -19.98 21.72 1.52
N SER A 151 -20.03 23.03 1.77
CA SER A 151 -18.85 23.89 1.70
C SER A 151 -17.80 23.52 2.76
N ALA A 152 -18.23 23.12 3.96
CA ALA A 152 -17.33 22.67 5.02
C ALA A 152 -16.64 21.35 4.65
N TYR A 153 -17.37 20.41 4.02
CA TYR A 153 -16.82 19.18 3.48
C TYR A 153 -15.71 19.46 2.45
N LEU A 154 -15.83 20.49 1.62
CA LEU A 154 -14.79 20.83 0.65
C LEU A 154 -13.54 21.48 1.29
N TRP A 155 -13.72 22.37 2.26
CA TRP A 155 -12.61 23.15 2.82
C TRP A 155 -11.80 22.43 3.91
N HIS A 156 -12.45 21.60 4.73
CA HIS A 156 -11.76 21.01 5.88
C HIS A 156 -10.56 20.17 5.46
N ASN A 157 -10.71 19.31 4.44
CA ASN A 157 -9.67 18.37 4.06
C ASN A 157 -8.38 19.06 3.54
N PRO A 158 -8.43 20.00 2.56
CA PRO A 158 -7.25 20.76 2.17
C PRO A 158 -6.58 21.50 3.33
N ILE A 159 -7.36 22.15 4.21
CA ILE A 159 -6.82 22.89 5.36
C ILE A 159 -6.02 21.97 6.28
N TYR A 160 -6.61 20.84 6.69
CA TYR A 160 -5.94 19.89 7.58
C TYR A 160 -4.77 19.19 6.89
N ALA A 161 -4.87 18.88 5.60
CA ALA A 161 -3.79 18.27 4.83
C ALA A 161 -2.57 19.21 4.75
N TYR A 162 -2.76 20.46 4.32
CA TYR A 162 -1.67 21.43 4.22
C TYR A 162 -1.10 21.82 5.57
N ALA A 163 -1.92 21.90 6.62
CA ALA A 163 -1.42 22.14 7.97
C ALA A 163 -0.48 21.01 8.42
N ARG A 164 -0.85 19.75 8.20
CA ARG A 164 -0.01 18.59 8.56
C ARG A 164 1.30 18.56 7.78
N ILE A 165 1.26 18.90 6.49
CA ILE A 165 2.44 19.01 5.65
C ILE A 165 3.37 20.11 6.16
N ALA A 166 2.81 21.28 6.53
CA ALA A 166 3.58 22.42 7.00
C ALA A 166 4.17 22.24 8.41
N THR A 167 3.51 21.47 9.28
CA THR A 167 3.98 21.19 10.64
C THR A 167 4.72 19.86 10.78
N GLU A 168 5.03 19.18 9.66
CA GLU A 168 5.69 17.86 9.64
C GLU A 168 5.00 16.83 10.58
N GLY A 169 3.67 16.90 10.72
CA GLY A 169 2.95 16.09 11.72
C GLY A 169 1.60 16.64 12.12
N THR A 170 1.03 16.14 13.23
CA THR A 170 -0.25 16.65 13.76
C THR A 170 -0.08 18.01 14.42
N PRO A 171 -0.80 19.06 13.99
CA PRO A 171 -0.75 20.36 14.63
C PRO A 171 -1.17 20.29 16.11
N ALA A 172 -0.65 21.21 16.92
CA ALA A 172 -1.03 21.34 18.33
C ALA A 172 -2.55 21.50 18.50
N PRO A 173 -3.15 21.07 19.64
CA PRO A 173 -4.60 21.11 19.83
C PRO A 173 -5.22 22.50 19.61
N LEU A 174 -4.54 23.57 20.05
CA LEU A 174 -5.00 24.94 19.84
C LEU A 174 -5.01 25.32 18.35
N ALA A 175 -3.99 24.89 17.59
CA ALA A 175 -3.96 25.07 16.14
C ALA A 175 -5.10 24.29 15.47
N MET A 176 -5.40 23.07 15.91
CA MET A 176 -6.53 22.28 15.40
C MET A 176 -7.88 22.97 15.59
N VAL A 177 -8.09 23.65 16.74
CA VAL A 177 -9.29 24.48 16.98
C VAL A 177 -9.33 25.67 16.03
N GLY A 178 -8.19 26.34 15.80
CA GLY A 178 -8.07 27.42 14.83
C GLY A 178 -8.39 26.97 13.40
N LEU A 179 -7.87 25.81 12.97
CA LEU A 179 -8.12 25.22 11.65
C LEU A 179 -9.59 24.80 11.48
N PHE A 180 -10.24 24.31 12.54
CA PHE A 180 -11.67 24.03 12.55
C PHE A 180 -12.48 25.31 12.33
N GLY A 181 -12.18 26.37 13.09
CA GLY A 181 -12.81 27.68 12.94
C GLY A 181 -12.60 28.27 11.55
N LEU A 182 -11.38 28.16 11.00
CA LEU A 182 -11.05 28.58 9.64
C LEU A 182 -11.88 27.81 8.60
N SER A 183 -12.00 26.48 8.74
CA SER A 183 -12.77 25.63 7.84
C SER A 183 -14.25 26.03 7.81
N LEU A 184 -14.85 26.27 8.99
CA LEU A 184 -16.24 26.74 9.07
C LEU A 184 -16.40 28.18 8.56
N GLY A 185 -15.44 29.06 8.81
CA GLY A 185 -15.43 30.44 8.31
C GLY A 185 -15.41 30.48 6.78
N LEU A 186 -14.48 29.75 6.15
CA LEU A 186 -14.42 29.63 4.69
C LEU A 186 -15.66 28.94 4.12
N ALA A 187 -16.21 27.93 4.82
CA ALA A 187 -17.45 27.29 4.43
C ALA A 187 -18.62 28.28 4.42
N ALA A 188 -18.77 29.10 5.46
CA ALA A 188 -19.82 30.11 5.54
C ALA A 188 -19.69 31.18 4.46
N LEU A 189 -18.47 31.65 4.19
CA LEU A 189 -18.19 32.61 3.11
C LEU A 189 -18.52 32.01 1.74
N THR A 190 -18.03 30.80 1.46
CA THR A 190 -18.27 30.10 0.19
C THR A 190 -19.74 29.80 0.00
N TRP A 191 -20.43 29.34 1.03
CA TRP A 191 -21.87 29.14 1.01
C TRP A 191 -22.62 30.44 0.68
N ARG A 192 -22.27 31.55 1.34
CA ARG A 192 -22.98 32.83 1.19
C ARG A 192 -22.73 33.52 -0.17
N PHE A 193 -21.51 33.42 -0.68
CA PHE A 193 -21.05 34.18 -1.85
C PHE A 193 -20.86 33.35 -3.12
N VAL A 194 -20.79 32.03 -3.01
CA VAL A 194 -20.67 31.11 -4.16
C VAL A 194 -21.89 30.20 -4.24
N GLU A 195 -22.24 29.46 -3.20
CA GLU A 195 -23.35 28.50 -3.29
C GLU A 195 -24.72 29.18 -3.46
N GLN A 196 -25.06 30.11 -2.56
CA GLN A 196 -26.35 30.81 -2.55
C GLN A 196 -26.66 31.57 -3.85
N PRO A 197 -25.74 32.34 -4.45
CA PRO A 197 -26.00 33.02 -5.71
C PRO A 197 -26.32 32.08 -6.89
N PHE A 198 -25.76 30.87 -6.90
CA PHE A 198 -26.05 29.87 -7.91
C PHE A 198 -27.34 29.11 -7.61
N ARG A 199 -27.65 28.88 -6.33
CA ARG A 199 -28.84 28.14 -5.88
C ARG A 199 -30.12 28.96 -5.93
N HIS A 200 -30.08 30.25 -5.62
CA HIS A 200 -31.27 31.11 -5.48
C HIS A 200 -31.17 32.32 -6.40
N GLN A 201 -31.49 32.11 -7.68
CA GLN A 201 -31.55 33.16 -8.70
C GLN A 201 -32.85 33.98 -8.59
N ARG A 202 -33.09 34.63 -7.44
CA ARG A 202 -34.22 35.55 -7.30
C ARG A 202 -33.94 36.86 -8.06
N GLY A 203 -34.46 36.96 -9.28
CA GLY A 203 -34.59 38.22 -10.02
C GLY A 203 -33.36 38.75 -10.75
N ARG A 204 -32.21 38.07 -10.69
CA ARG A 204 -31.03 38.39 -11.52
C ARG A 204 -30.91 37.39 -12.67
N LYS A 205 -30.61 37.87 -13.89
CA LYS A 205 -30.31 36.99 -15.03
C LYS A 205 -29.16 36.05 -14.62
N PRO A 206 -29.27 34.73 -14.84
CA PRO A 206 -28.20 33.80 -14.50
C PRO A 206 -26.87 34.26 -15.11
N MET A 207 -25.81 34.32 -14.32
CA MET A 207 -24.48 34.70 -14.83
C MET A 207 -24.02 33.76 -15.97
N LEU A 208 -24.44 32.50 -15.89
CA LEU A 208 -24.28 31.45 -16.90
C LEU A 208 -25.63 31.10 -17.58
N ALA A 209 -26.34 32.10 -18.10
CA ALA A 209 -27.69 31.92 -18.65
C ALA A 209 -27.78 31.03 -19.91
N THR A 210 -26.67 30.76 -20.58
CA THR A 210 -26.67 29.96 -21.82
C THR A 210 -25.85 28.68 -21.65
N ARG A 211 -26.30 27.60 -22.31
CA ARG A 211 -25.58 26.32 -22.34
C ARG A 211 -24.12 26.50 -22.78
N GLY A 212 -23.88 27.35 -23.79
CA GLY A 212 -22.52 27.65 -24.27
C GLY A 212 -21.64 28.27 -23.20
N ARG A 213 -22.15 29.20 -22.38
CA ARG A 213 -21.38 29.79 -21.26
C ARG A 213 -21.12 28.78 -20.15
N VAL A 214 -22.07 27.89 -19.85
CA VAL A 214 -21.87 26.80 -18.89
C VAL A 214 -20.74 25.88 -19.38
N PHE A 215 -20.83 25.38 -20.62
CA PHE A 215 -19.80 24.50 -21.17
C PHE A 215 -18.44 25.20 -21.28
N ALA A 216 -18.40 26.48 -21.65
CA ALA A 216 -17.16 27.25 -21.69
C ALA A 216 -16.56 27.43 -20.29
N ALA A 217 -17.36 27.76 -19.29
CA ALA A 217 -16.91 27.90 -17.91
C ALA A 217 -16.43 26.57 -17.32
N SER A 218 -17.14 25.47 -17.58
CA SER A 218 -16.71 24.12 -17.20
C SER A 218 -15.44 23.72 -17.92
N GLY A 219 -15.34 23.98 -19.22
CA GLY A 219 -14.14 23.72 -20.04
C GLY A 219 -12.92 24.49 -19.53
N LEU A 220 -13.08 25.78 -19.24
CA LEU A 220 -12.04 26.61 -18.64
C LEU A 220 -11.65 26.10 -17.25
N GLY A 221 -12.63 25.75 -16.41
CA GLY A 221 -12.39 25.18 -15.08
C GLY A 221 -11.58 23.89 -15.16
N MET A 222 -11.94 22.98 -16.07
CA MET A 222 -11.19 21.74 -16.33
C MET A 222 -9.78 22.02 -16.85
N ALA A 223 -9.62 22.98 -17.76
CA ALA A 223 -8.30 23.35 -18.29
C ALA A 223 -7.40 23.95 -17.21
N VAL A 224 -7.94 24.81 -16.32
CA VAL A 224 -7.19 25.38 -15.19
C VAL A 224 -6.80 24.29 -14.20
N LEU A 225 -7.73 23.42 -13.79
CA LEU A 225 -7.45 22.32 -12.86
C LEU A 225 -6.45 21.33 -13.47
N GLY A 226 -6.61 20.99 -14.75
CA GLY A 226 -5.68 20.15 -15.50
C GLY A 226 -4.30 20.79 -15.62
N GLY A 227 -4.23 22.10 -15.88
CA GLY A 227 -2.98 22.86 -15.92
C GLY A 227 -2.27 22.89 -14.57
N VAL A 228 -3.00 23.10 -13.47
CA VAL A 228 -2.45 23.01 -12.10
C VAL A 228 -1.96 21.60 -11.79
N ALA A 229 -2.71 20.57 -12.20
CA ALA A 229 -2.31 19.18 -12.01
C ALA A 229 -1.05 18.81 -12.82
N ILE A 230 -0.99 19.20 -14.09
CA ILE A 230 0.18 19.00 -14.96
C ILE A 230 1.38 19.76 -14.41
N TRP A 231 1.21 21.01 -13.99
CA TRP A 231 2.27 21.80 -13.38
C TRP A 231 2.76 21.18 -12.08
N GLY A 232 1.85 20.70 -11.23
CA GLY A 232 2.18 19.93 -10.03
C GLY A 232 2.98 18.67 -10.35
N TYR A 233 2.54 17.87 -11.32
CA TYR A 233 3.24 16.66 -11.75
C TYR A 233 4.64 16.97 -12.33
N ALA A 234 4.72 17.92 -13.26
CA ALA A 234 5.96 18.32 -13.91
C ALA A 234 7.00 18.93 -12.94
N THR A 235 6.56 19.45 -11.79
CA THR A 235 7.43 19.99 -10.75
C THR A 235 7.62 19.02 -9.57
N ASN A 236 7.21 17.75 -9.72
CA ASN A 236 7.22 16.74 -8.67
C ASN A 236 6.59 17.25 -7.36
N GLY A 237 5.38 17.81 -7.46
CA GLY A 237 4.64 18.40 -6.35
C GLY A 237 5.27 19.67 -5.76
N ARG A 238 6.22 20.29 -6.48
CA ARG A 238 7.11 21.33 -5.96
C ARG A 238 7.88 20.86 -4.73
N ALA A 239 8.46 19.66 -4.78
CA ALA A 239 9.28 19.09 -3.72
C ALA A 239 10.33 20.08 -3.19
N GLU A 240 10.95 20.89 -4.06
CA GLU A 240 11.88 21.94 -3.64
C GLU A 240 11.28 22.98 -2.70
N LEU A 241 10.02 23.38 -2.90
CA LEU A 241 9.34 24.33 -2.02
C LEU A 241 9.14 23.73 -0.63
N TRP A 242 8.71 22.47 -0.58
CA TRP A 242 8.54 21.74 0.67
C TRP A 242 9.88 21.54 1.38
N LEU A 243 10.93 21.14 0.65
CA LEU A 243 12.28 21.00 1.18
C LEU A 243 12.81 22.30 1.75
N ARG A 244 12.54 23.46 1.13
CA ARG A 244 12.95 24.77 1.67
C ARG A 244 12.31 25.10 3.02
N SER A 245 11.08 24.65 3.26
CA SER A 245 10.40 24.81 4.54
C SER A 245 10.75 23.72 5.55
N ALA A 246 11.29 22.59 5.10
CA ALA A 246 11.58 21.45 5.94
C ALA A 246 12.81 21.68 6.84
N SER A 247 12.83 21.00 7.97
CA SER A 247 13.98 21.03 8.88
C SER A 247 15.29 20.59 8.17
N PRO A 248 16.49 21.03 8.62
CA PRO A 248 17.75 20.54 8.05
C PRO A 248 17.87 19.00 8.07
N GLU A 249 17.35 18.37 9.12
CA GLU A 249 17.35 16.92 9.26
C GLU A 249 16.39 16.24 8.28
N THR A 250 15.16 16.74 8.15
CA THR A 250 14.17 16.24 7.18
C THR A 250 14.72 16.35 5.74
N ARG A 251 15.39 17.46 5.42
CA ARG A 251 16.09 17.62 4.12
C ARG A 251 17.20 16.61 3.91
N GLN A 252 18.03 16.38 4.92
CA GLN A 252 19.12 15.40 4.84
C GLN A 252 18.58 13.98 4.66
N THR A 253 17.57 13.61 5.44
CA THR A 253 16.87 12.32 5.35
C THR A 253 16.29 12.12 3.96
N TYR A 254 15.60 13.13 3.42
CA TYR A 254 15.08 13.10 2.05
C TYR A 254 16.18 12.93 1.00
N ALA A 255 17.31 13.63 1.14
CA ALA A 255 18.43 13.52 0.20
C ALA A 255 19.01 12.09 0.19
N LEU A 256 19.12 11.45 1.35
CA LEU A 256 19.55 10.06 1.47
C LEU A 256 18.59 9.11 0.75
N PHE A 257 17.28 9.28 0.92
CA PHE A 257 16.28 8.49 0.18
C PHE A 257 16.35 8.71 -1.33
N ALA A 258 16.44 9.97 -1.76
CA ALA A 258 16.52 10.31 -3.18
C ALA A 258 17.76 9.68 -3.83
N ALA A 259 18.89 9.60 -3.11
CA ALA A 259 20.09 8.92 -3.57
C ALA A 259 19.98 7.39 -3.51
N ALA A 260 19.35 6.83 -2.46
CA ALA A 260 19.23 5.38 -2.27
C ALA A 260 18.28 4.71 -3.28
N ARG A 261 17.33 5.46 -3.83
CA ARG A 261 16.28 4.96 -4.75
C ARG A 261 16.56 5.17 -6.23
N ILE A 262 17.78 5.55 -6.59
CA ILE A 262 18.14 5.58 -8.01
C ILE A 262 18.06 4.12 -8.51
N GLU A 263 16.99 3.79 -9.22
CA GLU A 263 16.81 2.49 -9.88
C GLU A 263 17.97 2.30 -10.85
N ALA A 264 18.93 1.47 -10.46
CA ALA A 264 19.95 1.01 -11.38
C ALA A 264 19.34 -0.09 -12.26
N ASN A 265 19.62 -0.03 -13.56
CA ASN A 265 19.54 -1.23 -14.38
C ASN A 265 20.42 -2.31 -13.75
N PHE A 266 20.12 -3.58 -14.06
CA PHE A 266 21.01 -4.68 -13.69
C PHE A 266 22.45 -4.36 -14.01
N ALA A 267 23.33 -4.71 -13.06
CA ALA A 267 24.74 -4.45 -13.23
C ALA A 267 25.26 -5.25 -14.43
N ASP A 268 25.90 -4.56 -15.38
CA ASP A 268 26.55 -5.15 -16.54
C ASP A 268 27.80 -4.32 -16.86
N ASP A 269 28.98 -4.94 -16.77
CA ASP A 269 30.25 -4.29 -17.10
C ASP A 269 30.58 -4.28 -18.60
N GLY A 270 29.67 -4.81 -19.43
CA GLY A 270 29.86 -5.01 -20.86
C GLY A 270 30.77 -6.18 -21.22
N ASP A 271 31.27 -6.95 -20.25
CA ASP A 271 32.22 -8.05 -20.45
C ASP A 271 31.74 -9.35 -19.77
N CYS A 272 32.34 -9.77 -18.66
CA CYS A 272 32.05 -11.05 -18.01
C CYS A 272 31.47 -10.90 -16.59
N ARG A 273 31.01 -9.71 -16.20
CA ARG A 273 30.25 -9.50 -14.96
C ARG A 273 28.93 -8.83 -15.29
N PHE A 274 27.87 -9.63 -15.33
CA PHE A 274 26.57 -9.14 -15.75
C PHE A 274 25.41 -9.92 -15.16
N ASN A 275 24.26 -9.26 -15.04
CA ASN A 275 23.04 -9.82 -14.49
C ASN A 275 21.89 -9.71 -15.52
N GLN A 276 21.11 -10.79 -15.69
CA GLN A 276 20.02 -10.89 -16.66
C GLN A 276 18.83 -11.66 -16.09
N ARG A 277 17.67 -11.52 -16.74
CA ARG A 277 16.43 -12.17 -16.31
C ARG A 277 16.28 -13.60 -16.84
N THR A 278 16.84 -13.87 -18.01
CA THR A 278 16.63 -15.11 -18.78
C THR A 278 17.92 -15.52 -19.49
N VAL A 279 18.03 -16.81 -19.82
CA VAL A 279 19.16 -17.39 -20.54
C VAL A 279 18.81 -17.48 -22.04
N THR A 280 19.10 -16.42 -22.78
CA THR A 280 18.96 -16.42 -24.24
C THR A 280 20.15 -17.09 -24.92
N GLU A 281 20.07 -17.36 -26.23
CA GLU A 281 21.23 -17.92 -26.96
C GLU A 281 22.42 -16.94 -26.97
N ALA A 282 22.16 -15.63 -27.10
CA ALA A 282 23.20 -14.61 -26.98
C ALA A 282 23.85 -14.63 -25.58
N THR A 283 23.05 -14.90 -24.54
CA THR A 283 23.56 -15.10 -23.18
C THR A 283 24.47 -16.32 -23.11
N ARG A 284 24.07 -17.46 -23.69
CA ARG A 284 24.89 -18.70 -23.71
C ARG A 284 26.23 -18.46 -24.41
N ASP A 285 26.23 -17.78 -25.55
CA ASP A 285 27.45 -17.48 -26.29
C ASP A 285 28.41 -16.60 -25.48
N ARG A 286 27.89 -15.56 -24.82
CA ARG A 286 28.67 -14.69 -23.92
C ARG A 286 29.25 -15.50 -22.76
N LEU A 287 28.45 -16.35 -22.12
CA LEU A 287 28.89 -17.19 -21.00
C LEU A 287 29.99 -18.17 -21.42
N ARG A 288 29.84 -18.83 -22.58
CA ARG A 288 30.88 -19.72 -23.13
C ARG A 288 32.17 -18.96 -23.43
N ASP A 289 32.09 -17.72 -23.92
CA ASP A 289 33.28 -16.89 -24.14
C ASP A 289 34.00 -16.52 -22.85
N CYS A 290 33.24 -16.08 -21.84
CA CYS A 290 33.77 -15.78 -20.52
C CYS A 290 34.46 -16.99 -19.89
N ALA A 291 33.85 -18.17 -19.99
CA ALA A 291 34.43 -19.40 -19.48
C ALA A 291 35.74 -19.79 -20.18
N ARG A 292 35.85 -19.58 -21.50
CA ARG A 292 37.11 -19.80 -22.23
C ARG A 292 38.22 -18.85 -21.78
N ARG A 293 37.87 -17.60 -21.43
CA ARG A 293 38.83 -16.55 -21.06
C ARG A 293 39.27 -16.64 -19.60
N PHE A 294 38.36 -16.97 -18.69
CA PHE A 294 38.57 -16.84 -17.25
C PHE A 294 38.38 -18.15 -16.46
N GLY A 295 38.01 -19.24 -17.14
CA GLY A 295 37.64 -20.50 -16.48
C GLY A 295 36.22 -20.45 -15.89
N PRO A 296 35.85 -21.42 -15.05
CA PRO A 296 34.51 -21.52 -14.49
C PRO A 296 34.12 -20.31 -13.63
N GLY A 297 33.00 -19.67 -13.93
CA GLY A 297 32.54 -18.45 -13.24
C GLY A 297 31.78 -18.70 -11.93
N LEU A 298 31.34 -17.62 -11.29
CA LEU A 298 30.36 -17.64 -10.20
C LEU A 298 28.98 -17.29 -10.77
N ALA A 299 27.97 -18.11 -10.52
CA ALA A 299 26.59 -17.76 -10.83
C ALA A 299 25.81 -17.36 -9.57
N VAL A 300 24.91 -16.39 -9.70
CA VAL A 300 23.96 -16.00 -8.65
C VAL A 300 22.54 -16.11 -9.21
N ILE A 301 21.65 -16.80 -8.50
CA ILE A 301 20.27 -17.04 -8.91
C ILE A 301 19.28 -16.79 -7.77
N GLY A 302 18.08 -16.37 -8.12
CA GLY A 302 17.01 -16.16 -7.14
C GLY A 302 16.11 -14.96 -7.45
N ASP A 303 15.52 -14.40 -6.40
CA ASP A 303 14.54 -13.31 -6.50
C ASP A 303 15.20 -11.91 -6.49
N SER A 304 14.49 -10.89 -6.01
CA SER A 304 15.02 -9.53 -5.90
C SER A 304 16.15 -9.40 -4.88
N HIS A 305 16.26 -10.31 -3.93
CA HIS A 305 17.37 -10.33 -2.99
C HIS A 305 18.64 -10.83 -3.67
N ALA A 306 18.50 -11.84 -4.54
CA ALA A 306 19.58 -12.29 -5.40
C ALA A 306 20.02 -11.21 -6.40
N ILE A 307 19.12 -10.32 -6.88
CA ILE A 307 19.52 -9.15 -7.67
C ILE A 307 20.53 -8.30 -6.88
N ASN A 308 20.22 -7.98 -5.62
CA ASN A 308 21.11 -7.17 -4.79
C ASN A 308 22.47 -7.84 -4.57
N LEU A 309 22.49 -9.16 -4.34
CA LEU A 309 23.74 -9.91 -4.18
C LEU A 309 24.55 -9.98 -5.48
N ALA A 310 23.91 -10.32 -6.60
CA ALA A 310 24.56 -10.42 -7.90
C ALA A 310 25.19 -9.08 -8.28
N ASP A 311 24.40 -8.00 -8.20
CA ASP A 311 24.88 -6.67 -8.51
C ASP A 311 25.98 -6.21 -7.55
N ALA A 312 25.87 -6.51 -6.25
CA ALA A 312 26.91 -6.21 -5.27
C ALA A 312 28.26 -6.84 -5.65
N LEU A 313 28.25 -8.12 -6.05
CA LEU A 313 29.47 -8.83 -6.45
C LEU A 313 30.02 -8.33 -7.80
N ILE A 314 29.14 -8.00 -8.76
CA ILE A 314 29.51 -7.44 -10.07
C ILE A 314 30.16 -6.06 -9.91
N GLU A 315 29.53 -5.16 -9.14
CA GLU A 315 30.02 -3.80 -8.92
C GLU A 315 31.32 -3.77 -8.12
N ALA A 316 31.45 -4.65 -7.13
CA ALA A 316 32.71 -4.84 -6.40
C ALA A 316 33.79 -5.55 -7.23
N ARG A 317 33.45 -6.03 -8.44
CA ARG A 317 34.33 -6.83 -9.31
C ARG A 317 34.95 -8.01 -8.58
N ALA A 318 34.15 -8.69 -7.76
CA ALA A 318 34.60 -9.70 -6.82
C ALA A 318 35.33 -10.88 -7.49
N ALA A 319 34.99 -11.18 -8.74
CA ALA A 319 35.61 -12.22 -9.57
C ALA A 319 35.71 -11.76 -11.04
N PRO A 320 36.58 -12.38 -11.86
CA PRO A 320 36.69 -12.06 -13.29
C PRO A 320 35.47 -12.49 -14.11
N PHE A 321 34.74 -13.53 -13.67
CA PHE A 321 33.53 -14.02 -14.32
C PHE A 321 32.40 -14.22 -13.30
N ILE A 322 31.37 -13.37 -13.38
CA ILE A 322 30.16 -13.42 -12.55
C ILE A 322 28.94 -13.33 -13.45
N PHE A 323 27.98 -14.23 -13.26
CA PHE A 323 26.70 -14.20 -13.95
C PHE A 323 25.55 -14.19 -12.95
N GLY A 324 24.71 -13.15 -13.00
CA GLY A 324 23.42 -13.15 -12.34
C GLY A 324 22.33 -13.63 -13.30
N MET A 325 21.55 -14.63 -12.89
CA MET A 325 20.23 -14.86 -13.47
C MET A 325 19.17 -14.64 -12.39
N THR A 326 18.71 -13.40 -12.29
CA THR A 326 17.90 -12.95 -11.17
C THR A 326 16.68 -12.19 -11.63
N GLN A 327 15.57 -12.34 -10.91
CA GLN A 327 14.33 -11.70 -11.27
C GLN A 327 13.40 -11.55 -10.05
N GLY A 328 12.87 -10.35 -9.83
CA GLY A 328 11.95 -10.09 -8.73
C GLY A 328 10.76 -11.04 -8.75
N ASN A 329 10.38 -11.54 -7.58
CA ASN A 329 9.29 -12.52 -7.38
C ASN A 329 9.50 -13.90 -8.04
N CYS A 330 10.69 -14.21 -8.54
CA CYS A 330 10.99 -15.52 -9.11
C CYS A 330 11.61 -16.45 -8.08
N ARG A 331 10.98 -17.61 -7.87
CA ARG A 331 11.45 -18.65 -6.97
C ARG A 331 11.03 -20.04 -7.43
N PRO A 332 11.88 -21.07 -7.28
CA PRO A 332 11.53 -22.45 -7.63
C PRO A 332 10.27 -22.99 -6.96
N ASP A 333 9.99 -22.60 -5.70
CA ASP A 333 8.79 -23.04 -4.96
C ASP A 333 7.46 -22.43 -5.45
N SER A 334 7.52 -21.41 -6.31
CA SER A 334 6.35 -20.72 -6.85
C SER A 334 6.65 -20.27 -8.28
N PRO A 335 6.70 -21.23 -9.23
CA PRO A 335 7.12 -20.94 -10.60
C PRO A 335 6.14 -19.98 -11.29
N ARG A 336 6.70 -19.10 -12.11
CA ARG A 336 5.95 -18.19 -12.99
C ARG A 336 6.57 -18.23 -14.37
N ASP A 337 5.77 -18.03 -15.41
CA ASP A 337 6.20 -18.13 -16.81
C ASP A 337 7.40 -17.24 -17.17
N GLN A 338 7.57 -16.13 -16.45
CA GLN A 338 8.66 -15.16 -16.61
C GLN A 338 9.97 -15.53 -15.89
N CYS A 339 10.00 -16.65 -15.15
CA CYS A 339 11.12 -17.09 -14.34
C CYS A 339 11.85 -18.27 -15.00
N ASP A 340 13.09 -18.08 -15.42
CA ASP A 340 13.82 -19.04 -16.26
C ASP A 340 14.71 -20.03 -15.46
N PHE A 341 14.17 -20.60 -14.38
CA PHE A 341 14.92 -21.59 -13.58
C PHE A 341 15.20 -22.87 -14.36
N ASP A 342 14.23 -23.34 -15.17
CA ASP A 342 14.41 -24.53 -16.00
C ASP A 342 15.48 -24.31 -17.09
N GLY A 343 15.51 -23.13 -17.71
CA GLY A 343 16.54 -22.78 -18.70
C GLY A 343 17.93 -22.67 -18.08
N PHE A 344 18.05 -22.19 -16.84
CA PHE A 344 19.30 -22.21 -16.08
C PHE A 344 19.74 -23.62 -15.72
N ALA A 345 18.84 -24.46 -15.21
CA ALA A 345 19.15 -25.85 -14.91
C ALA A 345 19.62 -26.61 -16.16
N THR A 346 18.95 -26.38 -17.29
CA THR A 346 19.35 -26.92 -18.59
C THR A 346 20.75 -26.44 -19.00
N LEU A 347 21.03 -25.13 -18.88
CA LEU A 347 22.35 -24.56 -19.18
C LEU A 347 23.47 -25.24 -18.37
N VAL A 348 23.26 -25.41 -17.06
CA VAL A 348 24.25 -26.02 -16.16
C VAL A 348 24.46 -27.49 -16.50
N ALA A 349 23.40 -28.22 -16.84
CA ALA A 349 23.47 -29.63 -17.22
C ALA A 349 24.18 -29.84 -18.57
N GLU A 350 23.90 -28.99 -19.57
CA GLU A 350 24.47 -29.10 -20.92
C GLU A 350 25.89 -28.56 -21.03
N THR A 351 26.30 -27.67 -20.12
CA THR A 351 27.64 -27.05 -20.14
C THR A 351 28.39 -27.27 -18.80
N PRO A 352 28.81 -28.52 -18.48
CA PRO A 352 29.56 -28.79 -17.26
C PRO A 352 30.84 -27.96 -17.18
N GLY A 353 31.16 -27.45 -15.99
CA GLY A 353 32.33 -26.59 -15.77
C GLY A 353 32.15 -25.14 -16.22
N LEU A 354 30.95 -24.74 -16.66
CA LEU A 354 30.66 -23.33 -16.94
C LEU A 354 30.79 -22.45 -15.70
N PHE A 355 30.35 -22.98 -14.55
CA PHE A 355 30.44 -22.33 -13.25
C PHE A 355 31.19 -23.21 -12.27
N SER A 356 32.06 -22.61 -11.46
CA SER A 356 32.68 -23.27 -10.30
C SER A 356 31.68 -23.42 -9.17
N ARG A 357 30.75 -22.47 -9.06
CA ARG A 357 29.75 -22.40 -7.99
C ARG A 357 28.50 -21.62 -8.44
N VAL A 358 27.36 -22.04 -7.91
CA VAL A 358 26.08 -21.33 -7.98
C VAL A 358 25.69 -20.90 -6.57
N VAL A 359 25.36 -19.63 -6.38
CA VAL A 359 24.83 -19.08 -5.13
C VAL A 359 23.35 -18.79 -5.32
N PHE A 360 22.53 -19.34 -4.44
CA PHE A 360 21.09 -19.16 -4.42
C PHE A 360 20.68 -18.30 -3.22
N GLU A 361 19.85 -17.29 -3.46
CA GLU A 361 19.30 -16.43 -2.43
C GLU A 361 17.82 -16.10 -2.73
N VAL A 362 16.99 -16.13 -1.69
CA VAL A 362 15.58 -15.69 -1.75
C VAL A 362 15.25 -14.90 -0.49
N ALA A 363 14.28 -13.99 -0.60
CA ALA A 363 13.87 -13.14 0.52
C ALA A 363 13.25 -13.95 1.68
N GLY A 364 13.62 -13.64 2.92
CA GLY A 364 13.16 -14.39 4.10
C GLY A 364 11.65 -14.33 4.31
N GLN A 365 11.05 -13.18 4.01
CA GLN A 365 9.59 -12.97 4.04
C GLN A 365 8.79 -13.91 3.13
N ARG A 366 9.44 -14.56 2.14
CA ARG A 366 8.81 -15.55 1.25
C ARG A 366 8.69 -16.93 1.86
N LEU A 367 9.45 -17.18 2.91
CA LEU A 367 9.56 -18.47 3.61
C LEU A 367 8.82 -18.45 4.95
N ILE A 368 7.95 -17.46 5.17
CA ILE A 368 7.16 -17.32 6.40
C ILE A 368 5.71 -16.99 6.11
N GLU A 369 4.84 -17.31 7.07
CA GLU A 369 3.43 -16.92 7.06
C GLU A 369 3.03 -16.31 8.41
N GLY A 370 2.10 -15.35 8.37
CA GLY A 370 1.57 -14.68 9.56
C GLY A 370 0.23 -15.25 10.00
N MET A 371 -0.33 -14.65 11.06
CA MET A 371 -1.62 -15.03 11.63
C MET A 371 -2.72 -15.25 10.58
N GLY A 372 -3.40 -16.40 10.70
CA GLY A 372 -4.51 -16.79 9.81
C GLY A 372 -4.07 -17.31 8.44
N GLY A 373 -2.81 -17.78 8.30
CA GLY A 373 -2.28 -18.31 7.04
C GLY A 373 -2.08 -17.23 5.97
N ARG A 374 -2.00 -15.96 6.37
CA ARG A 374 -1.81 -14.86 5.43
C ARG A 374 -0.39 -14.87 4.91
N ARG A 375 -0.26 -15.20 3.63
CA ARG A 375 0.98 -15.05 2.86
C ARG A 375 0.98 -13.69 2.21
N THR A 376 1.84 -12.80 2.68
CA THR A 376 1.99 -11.47 2.11
C THR A 376 3.46 -11.09 2.11
N GLU A 377 3.88 -10.40 1.06
CA GLU A 377 5.22 -9.78 0.94
C GLU A 377 5.43 -8.70 2.01
N ARG A 378 4.34 -8.28 2.68
CA ARG A 378 4.33 -7.22 3.70
C ARG A 378 3.94 -7.74 5.07
N ILE A 379 4.42 -8.92 5.44
CA ILE A 379 4.07 -9.53 6.73
C ILE A 379 4.48 -8.64 7.91
N PHE A 380 5.57 -7.90 7.76
CA PHE A 380 6.06 -6.96 8.77
C PHE A 380 5.19 -5.70 8.92
N ASP A 381 4.30 -5.39 7.97
CA ASP A 381 3.32 -4.30 8.12
C ASP A 381 2.27 -4.64 9.19
N LEU A 382 2.09 -5.92 9.53
CA LEU A 382 1.19 -6.36 10.61
C LEU A 382 1.76 -6.07 11.99
N TYR A 383 3.07 -5.81 12.08
CA TYR A 383 3.82 -5.58 13.31
C TYR A 383 4.43 -4.18 13.23
N PRO A 384 3.79 -3.13 13.79
CA PRO A 384 4.35 -1.78 13.75
C PRO A 384 5.78 -1.70 14.30
N PRO A 385 6.61 -0.73 13.86
CA PRO A 385 7.94 -0.55 14.41
C PRO A 385 7.92 -0.45 15.95
N GLY A 386 8.82 -1.19 16.61
CA GLY A 386 8.89 -1.28 18.06
C GLY A 386 8.00 -2.35 18.73
N THR A 387 7.08 -2.99 18.00
CA THR A 387 6.32 -4.13 18.53
C THR A 387 7.09 -5.43 18.37
N GLU A 388 6.93 -6.36 19.32
CA GLU A 388 7.48 -7.71 19.21
C GLU A 388 6.89 -8.47 18.02
N ILE A 389 7.71 -9.31 17.37
CA ILE A 389 7.26 -10.33 16.44
C ILE A 389 7.13 -11.64 17.22
N PRO A 390 5.91 -12.04 17.62
CA PRO A 390 5.71 -13.19 18.47
C PRO A 390 6.04 -14.49 17.71
N PRO A 391 6.91 -15.36 18.25
CA PRO A 391 7.23 -16.66 17.68
C PRO A 391 6.03 -17.54 17.33
N SER A 392 4.93 -17.39 18.07
CA SER A 392 3.70 -18.16 17.90
C SER A 392 2.83 -17.71 16.73
N GLU A 393 3.05 -16.53 16.15
CA GLU A 393 2.21 -15.99 15.08
C GLU A 393 2.87 -16.02 13.70
N VAL A 394 4.21 -16.09 13.66
CA VAL A 394 4.98 -16.11 12.42
C VAL A 394 5.69 -17.44 12.29
N HIS A 395 5.21 -18.25 11.35
CA HIS A 395 5.67 -19.62 11.13
C HIS A 395 6.55 -19.72 9.90
N VAL A 396 7.60 -20.55 9.98
CA VAL A 396 8.48 -20.88 8.85
C VAL A 396 7.81 -21.93 7.97
N LEU A 397 7.78 -21.68 6.66
CA LEU A 397 7.13 -22.52 5.66
C LEU A 397 8.09 -23.60 5.15
N THR A 398 8.16 -24.73 5.88
CA THR A 398 9.04 -25.86 5.53
C THR A 398 8.77 -26.45 4.15
N ASP A 399 7.51 -26.46 3.69
CA ASP A 399 7.15 -26.98 2.36
C ASP A 399 7.80 -26.17 1.23
N LEU A 400 7.91 -24.84 1.39
CA LEU A 400 8.57 -23.98 0.41
C LEU A 400 10.08 -24.15 0.46
N ILE A 401 10.64 -24.39 1.65
CA ILE A 401 12.06 -24.70 1.80
C ILE A 401 12.36 -26.02 1.07
N ALA A 402 11.57 -27.07 1.28
CA ALA A 402 11.72 -28.36 0.62
C ALA A 402 11.62 -28.26 -0.92
N ALA A 403 10.68 -27.47 -1.44
CA ALA A 403 10.54 -27.24 -2.88
C ALA A 403 11.78 -26.57 -3.50
N ASN A 404 12.36 -25.58 -2.81
CA ASN A 404 13.63 -24.97 -3.22
C ASN A 404 14.79 -25.99 -3.12
N THR A 405 14.85 -26.79 -2.04
CA THR A 405 15.85 -27.84 -1.86
C THR A 405 15.84 -28.84 -3.03
N ALA A 406 14.67 -29.27 -3.47
CA ALA A 406 14.54 -30.21 -4.59
C ALA A 406 15.14 -29.67 -5.89
N TYR A 407 14.89 -28.38 -6.20
CA TYR A 407 15.49 -27.71 -7.35
C TYR A 407 17.02 -27.60 -7.22
N LEU A 408 17.50 -27.15 -6.06
CA LEU A 408 18.93 -26.99 -5.80
C LEU A 408 19.68 -28.32 -5.79
N GLN A 409 19.05 -29.40 -5.34
CA GLN A 409 19.61 -30.75 -5.42
C GLN A 409 19.83 -31.18 -6.88
N GLY A 410 18.90 -30.85 -7.78
CA GLY A 410 19.05 -31.09 -9.22
C GLY A 410 20.26 -30.34 -9.80
N LEU A 411 20.45 -29.07 -9.43
CA LEU A 411 21.64 -28.30 -9.82
C LEU A 411 22.92 -28.89 -9.23
N ALA A 412 22.87 -29.34 -7.97
CA ALA A 412 24.03 -29.82 -7.23
C ALA A 412 24.65 -31.09 -7.85
N ALA A 413 23.89 -31.82 -8.69
CA ALA A 413 24.42 -32.94 -9.47
C ALA A 413 25.48 -32.51 -10.51
N HIS A 414 25.52 -31.23 -10.89
CA HIS A 414 26.38 -30.70 -11.95
C HIS A 414 27.39 -29.65 -11.48
N VAL A 415 27.10 -28.95 -10.38
CA VAL A 415 27.91 -27.81 -9.89
C VAL A 415 27.84 -27.70 -8.38
N SER A 416 28.84 -27.07 -7.74
CA SER A 416 28.73 -26.73 -6.31
C SER A 416 27.66 -25.66 -6.11
N VAL A 417 26.73 -25.90 -5.20
CA VAL A 417 25.63 -24.98 -4.91
C VAL A 417 25.73 -24.51 -3.46
N ILE A 418 25.60 -23.20 -3.25
CA ILE A 418 25.46 -22.59 -1.94
C ILE A 418 24.07 -21.97 -1.83
N TRP A 419 23.29 -22.41 -0.86
CA TRP A 419 22.13 -21.63 -0.41
C TRP A 419 22.59 -20.66 0.68
N LEU A 420 22.56 -19.38 0.36
CA LEU A 420 22.80 -18.31 1.31
C LEU A 420 21.51 -18.04 2.09
N THR A 421 21.50 -18.25 3.42
CA THR A 421 20.28 -18.06 4.23
C THR A 421 19.83 -16.59 4.15
N PRO A 422 18.53 -16.28 4.30
CA PRO A 422 18.07 -14.91 4.19
C PRO A 422 18.70 -13.97 5.22
N ARG A 423 19.26 -12.84 4.76
CA ARG A 423 19.78 -11.75 5.59
C ARG A 423 18.69 -11.15 6.49
N ILE A 424 19.12 -10.65 7.64
CA ILE A 424 18.28 -9.79 8.48
C ILE A 424 18.04 -8.47 7.73
N GLU A 425 16.77 -8.10 7.64
CA GLU A 425 16.30 -6.90 6.93
C GLU A 425 15.75 -5.86 7.93
N PRO A 426 15.79 -4.55 7.61
CA PRO A 426 15.16 -3.49 8.42
C PRO A 426 13.66 -3.65 8.59
N GLN A 427 12.95 -3.89 7.48
CA GLN A 427 11.49 -3.97 7.41
C GLN A 427 10.81 -2.72 8.02
N LEU A 428 11.35 -1.54 7.71
CA LEU A 428 10.81 -0.24 8.10
C LEU A 428 10.24 0.47 6.87
N ASP A 429 9.04 1.03 7.02
CA ASP A 429 8.43 1.80 5.95
C ASP A 429 9.00 3.22 5.85
N ASP A 430 8.91 3.79 4.65
CA ASP A 430 9.42 5.13 4.34
C ASP A 430 8.82 6.23 5.21
N ALA A 431 7.53 6.10 5.54
CA ALA A 431 6.84 7.11 6.31
C ALA A 431 7.38 7.12 7.74
N HIS A 432 7.66 5.96 8.32
CA HIS A 432 8.29 5.81 9.62
C HIS A 432 9.68 6.44 9.64
N ILE A 433 10.51 6.17 8.63
CA ILE A 433 11.87 6.71 8.56
C ILE A 433 11.83 8.24 8.39
N MET A 434 10.99 8.75 7.48
CA MET A 434 10.83 10.18 7.23
C MET A 434 10.24 10.94 8.42
N ALA A 435 9.40 10.32 9.25
CA ALA A 435 8.84 10.97 10.45
C ALA A 435 9.88 11.12 11.58
N HIS A 436 10.89 10.25 11.64
CA HIS A 436 11.89 10.26 12.70
C HIS A 436 13.22 10.90 12.30
N GLY A 437 13.55 10.89 11.01
CA GLY A 437 14.77 11.50 10.49
C GLY A 437 16.01 10.61 10.63
N CYS A 438 17.09 11.01 9.96
CA CYS A 438 18.32 10.24 9.85
C CYS A 438 19.13 10.14 11.16
N SER A 439 18.86 10.99 12.16
CA SER A 439 19.54 10.92 13.46
C SER A 439 18.87 9.95 14.44
N HIS A 440 17.70 9.42 14.08
CA HIS A 440 16.95 8.52 14.93
C HIS A 440 17.68 7.18 15.12
N ALA A 441 17.67 6.69 16.36
CA ALA A 441 18.22 5.39 16.71
C ALA A 441 17.25 4.26 16.34
N PHE A 442 17.11 4.00 15.05
CA PHE A 442 16.31 2.86 14.56
C PHE A 442 16.83 1.54 15.15
N ALA A 443 15.91 0.63 15.40
CA ALA A 443 16.19 -0.69 15.92
C ALA A 443 15.30 -1.74 15.25
N LEU A 444 15.78 -2.98 15.20
CA LEU A 444 14.98 -4.12 14.80
C LEU A 444 13.86 -4.34 15.82
N ARG A 445 12.74 -4.88 15.35
CA ARG A 445 11.67 -5.33 16.26
C ARG A 445 12.19 -6.44 17.17
N PRO A 446 11.78 -6.49 18.44
CA PRO A 446 12.04 -7.65 19.28
C PRO A 446 11.58 -8.93 18.58
N GLY A 447 12.44 -9.95 18.51
CA GLY A 447 12.16 -11.22 17.82
C GLY A 447 12.44 -11.23 16.31
N GLN A 448 12.74 -10.09 15.67
CA GLN A 448 13.00 -10.04 14.22
C GLN A 448 14.26 -10.80 13.82
N ALA A 449 15.41 -10.52 14.45
CA ALA A 449 16.66 -11.23 14.17
C ALA A 449 16.52 -12.74 14.44
N GLU A 450 15.83 -13.09 15.52
CA GLU A 450 15.53 -14.47 15.90
C GLU A 450 14.68 -15.19 14.84
N LEU A 451 13.69 -14.52 14.26
CA LEU A 451 12.89 -15.08 13.16
C LEU A 451 13.75 -15.47 11.96
N PHE A 452 14.65 -14.57 11.49
CA PHE A 452 15.55 -14.87 10.39
C PHE A 452 16.53 -16.01 10.72
N ARG A 453 17.00 -16.07 11.96
CA ARG A 453 17.82 -17.18 12.47
C ARG A 453 17.07 -18.51 12.35
N ARG A 454 15.80 -18.58 12.77
CA ARG A 454 14.97 -19.80 12.63
C ARG A 454 14.74 -20.21 11.18
N ILE A 455 14.62 -19.26 10.25
CA ILE A 455 14.55 -19.57 8.81
C ILE A 455 15.85 -20.26 8.37
N GLY A 456 17.01 -19.70 8.75
CA GLY A 456 18.32 -20.28 8.46
C GLY A 456 18.51 -21.68 9.06
N GLU A 457 18.05 -21.91 10.29
CA GLU A 457 18.05 -23.22 10.93
C GLU A 457 17.18 -24.23 10.16
N ALA A 458 15.98 -23.84 9.74
CA ALA A 458 15.10 -24.70 8.95
C ALA A 458 15.70 -25.07 7.59
N ILE A 459 16.33 -24.12 6.90
CA ILE A 459 17.08 -24.37 5.65
C ILE A 459 18.23 -25.33 5.91
N THR A 460 19.02 -25.10 6.96
CA THR A 460 20.17 -25.95 7.31
C THR A 460 19.73 -27.39 7.62
N ALA A 461 18.63 -27.54 8.37
CA ALA A 461 18.08 -28.84 8.70
C ALA A 461 17.59 -29.59 7.45
N GLU A 462 16.89 -28.90 6.54
CA GLU A 462 16.39 -29.49 5.30
C GLU A 462 17.52 -29.92 4.36
N LEU A 463 18.61 -29.15 4.28
CA LEU A 463 19.72 -29.43 3.36
C LEU A 463 20.73 -30.45 3.91
N SER A 464 20.69 -30.73 5.22
CA SER A 464 21.64 -31.62 5.88
C SER A 464 21.57 -33.04 5.31
N GLY A 465 22.65 -33.46 4.64
CA GLY A 465 22.75 -34.79 4.05
C GLY A 465 22.06 -34.97 2.69
N VAL A 466 21.50 -33.92 2.09
CA VAL A 466 20.81 -33.99 0.79
C VAL A 466 21.77 -34.24 -0.37
N HIS A 467 22.86 -33.47 -0.46
CA HIS A 467 23.86 -33.62 -1.51
C HIS A 467 25.23 -33.04 -1.08
N PRO A 468 26.37 -33.71 -1.32
CA PRO A 468 27.68 -33.23 -0.83
C PRO A 468 28.15 -31.91 -1.47
N ALA A 469 27.66 -31.61 -2.68
CA ALA A 469 27.95 -30.36 -3.39
C ALA A 469 27.00 -29.21 -3.03
N LEU A 470 25.94 -29.47 -2.25
CA LEU A 470 24.96 -28.48 -1.78
C LEU A 470 25.30 -28.09 -0.34
N ARG A 471 25.52 -26.80 -0.10
CA ARG A 471 25.90 -26.28 1.23
C ARG A 471 25.06 -25.08 1.60
N VAL A 472 24.94 -24.85 2.91
CA VAL A 472 24.28 -23.66 3.46
C VAL A 472 25.34 -22.72 4.04
N LEU A 473 25.20 -21.42 3.78
CA LEU A 473 25.97 -20.39 4.47
C LEU A 473 25.02 -19.49 5.25
N ASP A 474 25.33 -19.28 6.53
CA ASP A 474 24.57 -18.41 7.43
C ASP A 474 24.89 -16.93 7.12
N GLN A 475 24.08 -16.31 6.25
CA GLN A 475 24.28 -14.93 5.85
C GLN A 475 24.14 -13.95 7.03
N PRO A 476 23.12 -14.04 7.92
CA PRO A 476 23.07 -13.23 9.14
C PRO A 476 24.39 -13.23 9.93
N ALA A 477 25.00 -14.40 10.14
CA ALA A 477 26.27 -14.50 10.86
C ALA A 477 27.45 -13.89 10.08
N LEU A 478 27.45 -14.00 8.75
CA LEU A 478 28.52 -13.45 7.90
C LEU A 478 28.46 -11.91 7.78
N ILE A 479 27.25 -11.34 7.75
CA ILE A 479 27.08 -9.90 7.53
C ILE A 479 27.13 -9.09 8.83
N ASP A 480 26.81 -9.71 9.97
CA ASP A 480 26.74 -9.08 11.30
C ASP A 480 25.99 -7.75 11.27
N PHE A 481 24.75 -7.80 10.78
CA PHE A 481 23.94 -6.61 10.55
C PHE A 481 23.49 -5.99 11.87
N THR A 482 23.83 -4.71 12.09
CA THR A 482 23.45 -3.97 13.31
C THR A 482 22.78 -2.64 12.99
N MET A 483 21.68 -2.34 13.69
CA MET A 483 21.01 -1.06 13.61
C MET A 483 21.45 -0.10 14.74
N PRO A 484 21.48 1.23 14.49
CA PRO A 484 21.20 1.88 13.21
C PRO A 484 22.38 1.86 12.22
N ARG A 485 23.59 1.50 12.66
CA ARG A 485 24.86 1.63 11.92
C ARG A 485 24.82 1.12 10.47
N ASP A 486 24.37 -0.11 10.27
CA ASP A 486 24.37 -0.80 8.97
C ASP A 486 23.05 -0.57 8.20
N PHE A 487 22.11 0.17 8.79
CA PHE A 487 20.86 0.58 8.15
C PHE A 487 20.97 2.00 7.58
N MET A 488 21.11 2.99 8.48
CA MET A 488 21.06 4.40 8.14
C MET A 488 21.86 5.23 9.14
N THR A 489 22.60 6.19 8.61
CA THR A 489 23.14 7.35 9.33
C THR A 489 22.73 8.61 8.58
N CYS A 490 23.00 9.80 9.13
CA CYS A 490 22.83 11.04 8.36
C CYS A 490 23.82 11.21 7.20
N GLU A 491 24.71 10.24 6.95
CA GLU A 491 25.67 10.25 5.84
C GLU A 491 25.32 9.22 4.76
N ALA A 492 24.78 8.07 5.15
CA ALA A 492 24.47 6.98 4.23
C ALA A 492 23.18 6.26 4.62
N LEU A 493 22.42 5.85 3.60
CA LEU A 493 21.30 4.94 3.71
C LEU A 493 21.62 3.69 2.88
N HIS A 494 21.79 2.55 3.55
CA HIS A 494 22.20 1.29 2.91
C HIS A 494 21.03 0.52 2.29
N TRP A 495 19.79 0.97 2.52
CA TRP A 495 18.59 0.28 2.06
C TRP A 495 17.73 1.23 1.23
N SER A 496 17.31 0.80 0.04
CA SER A 496 16.47 1.62 -0.84
C SER A 496 15.01 1.65 -0.38
N ASP A 497 14.59 0.59 0.28
CA ASP A 497 13.28 0.38 0.90
C ASP A 497 13.44 -0.54 2.15
N GLY A 498 12.38 -1.23 2.55
CA GLY A 498 12.38 -2.06 3.76
C GLY A 498 13.26 -3.31 3.70
N ASP A 499 13.61 -3.80 2.50
CA ASP A 499 14.22 -5.12 2.31
C ASP A 499 15.22 -5.22 1.14
N HIS A 500 15.36 -4.17 0.32
CA HIS A 500 16.33 -4.06 -0.76
C HIS A 500 17.46 -3.08 -0.43
N LEU A 501 18.65 -3.40 -0.92
CA LEU A 501 19.85 -2.61 -0.73
C LEU A 501 19.92 -1.44 -1.71
N SER A 502 20.37 -0.30 -1.20
CA SER A 502 20.80 0.82 -2.04
C SER A 502 22.14 0.52 -2.71
N VAL A 503 22.62 1.42 -3.58
CA VAL A 503 23.97 1.35 -4.15
C VAL A 503 25.04 1.24 -3.06
N THR A 504 24.93 2.02 -1.99
CA THR A 504 25.89 1.97 -0.88
C THR A 504 25.73 0.68 -0.07
N GLY A 505 24.50 0.18 0.08
CA GLY A 505 24.22 -1.11 0.72
C GLY A 505 24.81 -2.30 -0.03
N ARG A 506 24.76 -2.29 -1.36
CA ARG A 506 25.39 -3.34 -2.19
C ARG A 506 26.91 -3.36 -1.99
N ALA A 507 27.57 -2.20 -1.95
CA ALA A 507 28.98 -2.12 -1.62
C ALA A 507 29.29 -2.64 -0.20
N TRP A 508 28.45 -2.27 0.78
CA TRP A 508 28.54 -2.76 2.17
C TRP A 508 28.39 -4.29 2.27
N LEU A 509 27.47 -4.88 1.49
CA LEU A 509 27.23 -6.31 1.44
C LEU A 509 28.40 -7.05 0.77
N ALA A 510 28.87 -6.54 -0.38
CA ALA A 510 29.96 -7.14 -1.13
C ALA A 510 31.24 -7.25 -0.29
N ALA A 511 31.57 -6.22 0.50
CA ALA A 511 32.75 -6.21 1.35
C ALA A 511 32.77 -7.36 2.38
N ARG A 512 31.59 -7.88 2.77
CA ARG A 512 31.45 -8.98 3.75
C ARG A 512 31.35 -10.35 3.08
N LEU A 513 30.66 -10.44 1.96
CA LEU A 513 30.35 -11.73 1.33
C LEU A 513 31.32 -12.14 0.23
N ALA A 514 31.91 -11.18 -0.50
CA ALA A 514 32.85 -11.50 -1.59
C ALA A 514 34.02 -12.40 -1.13
N PRO A 515 34.68 -12.17 0.02
CA PRO A 515 35.79 -13.01 0.48
C PRO A 515 35.41 -14.47 0.81
N VAL A 516 34.11 -14.74 0.99
CA VAL A 516 33.59 -16.06 1.36
C VAL A 516 33.00 -16.79 0.14
N LEU A 517 32.32 -16.03 -0.74
CA LEU A 517 31.63 -16.58 -1.89
C LEU A 517 32.56 -16.81 -3.08
N VAL A 518 33.55 -15.94 -3.26
CA VAL A 518 34.54 -16.03 -4.33
C VAL A 518 35.81 -16.71 -3.78
N PRO A 519 36.25 -17.83 -4.39
CA PRO A 519 37.48 -18.52 -3.99
C PRO A 519 38.76 -17.76 -4.36
#